data_AF-A0A0B1SMK6-F1
#
_entry.id   AF-A0A0B1SMK6-F1
#
_cell.length_a   1.000
_cell.length_b   1.000
_cell.length_c   1.000
_cell.angle_alpha   90.00
_cell.angle_beta   90.00
_cell.angle_gamma   90.00
#
_symmetry.space_group_name_H-M   'P 1'
#
loop_
_entity.id
_entity.type
_entity.pdbx_description
1 polymer ?
#
loop_
_entity_poly.entity_id
_entity_poly.type
_entity_poly.pdbx_seq_one_letter_code
_entity_poly.pdbx_strand_id
1 'polypeptide(L)'
;MNDKQLAGLRMLGIKKAYELLSNCTYLCDRATEVYGIKVYGAPWHSMPGYSFYRPRGQKILHKWNQIPAKTDVLITHTPPLGHGDFNSWNKMDGILAGDVELLNTVEQRVVPKYHVFGHVHQMHGCTTNGTTTFINAALCDHKLRNAYDPIIFDLPLPRGVTK
;
A
#
# COMPACT_ATOMS: atom_id res chain seq x y z
N MET A 1 -17.87 -1.18 -10.99
CA MET A 1 -18.74 -2.37 -11.13
C MET A 1 -19.89 -2.01 -12.02
N ASN A 2 -20.30 -2.91 -12.91
CA ASN A 2 -21.51 -2.76 -13.70
C ASN A 2 -22.75 -3.27 -12.93
N ASP A 3 -23.95 -2.99 -13.45
CA ASP A 3 -25.20 -3.35 -12.80
C ASP A 3 -25.38 -4.86 -12.62
N LYS A 4 -24.87 -5.67 -13.55
CA LYS A 4 -24.89 -7.14 -13.45
C LYS A 4 -24.06 -7.64 -12.27
N GLN A 5 -22.88 -7.08 -12.06
CA GLN A 5 -22.00 -7.41 -10.93
C GLN A 5 -22.65 -7.01 -9.59
N LEU A 6 -23.28 -5.84 -9.54
CA LEU A 6 -23.99 -5.38 -8.35
C LEU A 6 -25.22 -6.25 -8.03
N ALA A 7 -25.98 -6.67 -9.05
CA ALA A 7 -27.09 -7.59 -8.89
C ALA A 7 -26.63 -8.95 -8.35
N GLY A 8 -25.52 -9.49 -8.89
CA GLY A 8 -24.93 -10.74 -8.40
C GLY A 8 -24.53 -10.67 -6.93
N LEU A 9 -23.86 -9.60 -6.49
CA LEU A 9 -23.51 -9.42 -5.08
C LEU A 9 -24.77 -9.35 -4.18
N ARG A 10 -25.79 -8.61 -4.61
CA ARG A 10 -27.05 -8.50 -3.86
C ARG A 10 -27.77 -9.83 -3.71
N MET A 11 -27.80 -10.66 -4.76
CA MET A 11 -28.40 -12.00 -4.71
C MET A 11 -27.68 -12.91 -3.71
N LEU A 12 -26.37 -12.74 -3.54
CA LEU A 12 -25.56 -13.46 -2.55
C LEU A 12 -25.66 -12.86 -1.13
N GLY A 13 -26.47 -11.81 -0.92
CA GLY A 13 -26.55 -11.10 0.35
C GLY A 13 -25.33 -10.25 0.68
N ILE A 14 -24.42 -10.05 -0.29
CA ILE A 14 -23.15 -9.35 -0.13
C ILE A 14 -23.35 -7.87 -0.39
N LYS A 15 -23.04 -7.04 0.59
CA LYS A 15 -23.23 -5.58 0.50
C LYS A 15 -22.00 -4.91 -0.07
N LYS A 16 -20.81 -5.45 0.20
CA LYS A 16 -19.54 -4.89 -0.24
C LYS A 16 -18.68 -5.99 -0.83
N ALA A 17 -18.13 -5.78 -2.02
CA ALA A 17 -17.38 -6.80 -2.75
C ALA A 17 -16.21 -7.41 -1.95
N TYR A 18 -15.57 -6.63 -1.06
CA TYR A 18 -14.49 -7.15 -0.22
C TYR A 18 -14.95 -8.20 0.81
N GLU A 19 -16.25 -8.33 1.09
CA GLU A 19 -16.80 -9.36 1.99
C GLU A 19 -16.63 -10.77 1.40
N LEU A 20 -16.34 -10.89 0.09
CA LEU A 20 -15.93 -12.15 -0.54
C LEU A 20 -14.53 -12.62 -0.11
N LEU A 21 -13.72 -11.75 0.46
CA LEU A 21 -12.34 -12.06 0.85
C LEU A 21 -12.31 -12.72 2.24
N SER A 22 -12.70 -14.00 2.33
CA SER A 22 -12.84 -14.71 3.61
C SER A 22 -11.52 -15.13 4.25
N ASN A 23 -10.45 -15.24 3.46
CA ASN A 23 -9.15 -15.79 3.91
C ASN A 23 -8.09 -14.70 4.09
N CYS A 24 -8.50 -13.44 4.27
CA CYS A 24 -7.60 -12.35 4.60
C CYS A 24 -8.27 -11.27 5.44
N THR A 25 -7.45 -10.46 6.11
CA THR A 25 -7.92 -9.22 6.74
C THR A 25 -7.87 -8.10 5.72
N TYR A 26 -9.03 -7.68 5.21
CA TYR A 26 -9.10 -6.54 4.29
C TYR A 26 -8.90 -5.20 5.02
N LEU A 27 -7.89 -4.44 4.61
CA LEU A 27 -7.58 -3.10 5.12
C LEU A 27 -7.85 -2.02 4.06
N CYS A 28 -8.67 -1.03 4.42
CA CYS A 28 -8.90 0.18 3.63
C CYS A 28 -9.22 1.33 4.58
N ASP A 29 -8.22 2.17 4.85
CA ASP A 29 -8.24 3.15 5.94
C ASP A 29 -8.54 2.48 7.30
N ARG A 30 -7.89 1.33 7.54
CA ARG A 30 -8.10 0.50 8.73
C ARG A 30 -6.79 -0.04 9.28
N ALA A 31 -6.78 -0.20 10.60
CA ALA A 31 -5.73 -0.91 11.33
C ALA A 31 -6.17 -2.34 11.66
N THR A 32 -5.20 -3.21 11.84
CA THR A 32 -5.33 -4.51 12.51
C THR A 32 -4.08 -4.75 13.36
N GLU A 33 -4.18 -5.72 14.26
CA GLU A 33 -3.06 -6.13 15.10
C GLU A 33 -2.90 -7.65 14.99
N VAL A 34 -1.67 -8.09 14.70
CA VAL A 34 -1.34 -9.51 14.55
C VAL A 34 -0.08 -9.79 15.36
N TYR A 35 -0.18 -10.66 16.38
CA TYR A 35 0.92 -10.93 17.31
C TYR A 35 1.56 -9.65 17.89
N GLY A 36 0.73 -8.67 18.28
CA GLY A 36 1.19 -7.40 18.84
C GLY A 36 1.76 -6.40 17.82
N ILE A 37 1.80 -6.75 16.53
CA ILE A 37 2.28 -5.89 15.45
C ILE A 37 1.11 -5.08 14.89
N LYS A 38 1.22 -3.75 14.90
CA LYS A 38 0.21 -2.85 14.37
C LYS A 38 0.40 -2.63 12.88
N VAL A 39 -0.59 -3.08 12.10
CA VAL A 39 -0.59 -2.96 10.64
C VAL A 39 -1.68 -2.00 10.22
N TYR A 40 -1.36 -1.00 9.40
CA TYR A 40 -2.35 -0.08 8.82
C TYR A 40 -2.33 -0.14 7.30
N GLY A 41 -3.50 -0.22 6.66
CA GLY A 41 -3.63 -0.32 5.21
C GLY A 41 -4.47 0.79 4.60
N ALA A 42 -3.97 1.43 3.53
CA ALA A 42 -4.68 2.46 2.78
C ALA A 42 -4.42 2.37 1.25
N PRO A 43 -5.47 2.34 0.40
CA PRO A 43 -5.32 2.01 -1.02
C PRO A 43 -5.04 3.21 -1.94
N TRP A 44 -4.95 4.42 -1.40
CA TRP A 44 -4.97 5.64 -2.20
C TRP A 44 -3.72 5.80 -3.06
N HIS A 45 -3.89 6.44 -4.22
CA HIS A 45 -2.80 6.76 -5.13
C HIS A 45 -3.21 7.93 -6.05
N SER A 46 -2.26 8.52 -6.76
CA SER A 46 -2.49 9.72 -7.57
C SER A 46 -2.57 9.48 -9.09
N MET A 47 -2.98 8.29 -9.53
CA MET A 47 -3.14 7.96 -10.95
C MET A 47 -4.61 8.14 -11.39
N PRO A 48 -4.93 9.17 -12.21
CA PRO A 48 -6.30 9.43 -12.63
C PRO A 48 -6.90 8.26 -13.42
N GLY A 49 -8.22 8.07 -13.31
CA GLY A 49 -8.96 7.04 -14.06
C GLY A 49 -9.04 5.67 -13.39
N TYR A 50 -8.37 5.47 -12.25
CA TYR A 50 -8.43 4.22 -11.48
C TYR A 50 -9.17 4.39 -10.15
N SER A 51 -9.61 3.27 -9.59
CA SER A 51 -10.26 3.24 -8.27
C SER A 51 -9.31 3.68 -7.18
N PHE A 52 -9.80 4.36 -6.15
CA PHE A 52 -8.98 4.94 -5.08
C PHE A 52 -8.02 6.07 -5.51
N TYR A 53 -8.26 6.67 -6.69
CA TYR A 53 -7.59 7.90 -7.09
C TYR A 53 -7.88 9.06 -6.13
N ARG A 54 -6.84 9.78 -5.73
CA ARG A 54 -6.92 11.11 -5.13
C ARG A 54 -5.87 12.04 -5.76
N PRO A 55 -6.22 13.29 -6.07
CA PRO A 55 -5.21 14.26 -6.53
C PRO A 55 -4.11 14.47 -5.50
N ARG A 56 -2.87 14.68 -5.96
CA ARG A 56 -1.71 15.04 -5.12
C ARG A 56 -1.99 16.30 -4.27
N GLY A 57 -1.24 16.46 -3.19
CA GLY A 57 -1.39 17.55 -2.22
C GLY A 57 -2.52 17.29 -1.23
N GLN A 58 -3.27 18.33 -0.87
CA GLN A 58 -4.19 18.29 0.28
C GLN A 58 -5.22 17.17 0.25
N LYS A 59 -5.72 16.80 -0.94
CA LYS A 59 -6.78 15.78 -1.08
C LYS A 59 -6.30 14.38 -0.70
N ILE A 60 -5.08 14.00 -1.09
CA ILE A 60 -4.49 12.72 -0.72
C ILE A 60 -3.88 12.78 0.68
N LEU A 61 -3.31 13.93 1.09
CA LEU A 61 -2.83 14.15 2.47
C LEU A 61 -3.93 13.91 3.51
N HIS A 62 -5.17 14.28 3.22
CA HIS A 62 -6.30 14.03 4.11
C HIS A 62 -6.52 12.53 4.41
N LYS A 63 -6.07 11.64 3.50
CA LYS A 63 -6.05 10.20 3.72
C LYS A 63 -4.86 9.77 4.54
N TRP A 64 -3.68 10.32 4.25
CA TRP A 64 -2.47 10.02 5.01
C TRP A 64 -2.57 10.46 6.48
N ASN A 65 -3.26 11.56 6.76
CA ASN A 65 -3.54 12.04 8.12
C ASN A 65 -4.38 11.06 8.96
N GLN A 66 -5.05 10.08 8.35
CA GLN A 66 -5.82 9.06 9.08
C GLN A 66 -4.93 7.91 9.57
N ILE A 67 -3.69 7.80 9.07
CA ILE A 67 -2.75 6.77 9.51
C ILE A 67 -2.40 7.04 10.99
N PRO A 68 -2.65 6.11 11.92
CA PRO A 68 -2.32 6.28 13.33
C PRO A 68 -0.82 6.42 13.55
N ALA A 69 -0.44 7.26 14.51
CA ALA A 69 0.91 7.23 15.06
C ALA A 69 1.21 5.85 15.67
N LYS A 70 2.48 5.44 15.69
CA LYS A 70 2.94 4.12 16.19
C LYS A 70 2.40 2.93 15.38
N THR A 71 2.20 3.11 14.08
CA THR A 71 2.00 1.99 13.14
C THR A 71 3.34 1.29 12.95
N ASP A 72 3.43 -0.03 13.15
CA ASP A 72 4.68 -0.78 12.97
C ASP A 72 4.93 -1.10 11.49
N VAL A 73 3.87 -1.48 10.78
CA VAL A 73 3.87 -1.81 9.35
C VAL A 73 2.79 -1.01 8.63
N LEU A 74 3.22 -0.13 7.71
CA LEU A 74 2.31 0.59 6.83
C LEU A 74 2.21 -0.13 5.50
N ILE A 75 0.99 -0.34 5.01
CA ILE A 75 0.72 -0.91 3.69
C ILE A 75 -0.03 0.14 2.86
N THR A 76 0.55 0.55 1.73
CA THR A 76 -0.12 1.43 0.76
C THR A 76 -0.08 0.85 -0.65
N HIS A 77 -0.95 1.30 -1.54
CA HIS A 77 -0.80 0.95 -2.95
C HIS A 77 0.37 1.71 -3.58
N THR A 78 0.41 3.03 -3.38
CA THR A 78 1.42 3.93 -3.96
C THR A 78 2.71 3.95 -3.14
N PRO A 79 3.89 4.09 -3.77
CA PRO A 79 5.14 4.40 -3.07
C PRO A 79 5.15 5.82 -2.50
N PRO A 80 5.91 6.09 -1.42
CA PRO A 80 6.31 7.45 -1.08
C PRO A 80 7.35 7.96 -2.09
N LEU A 81 7.48 9.27 -2.23
CA LEU A 81 8.47 9.88 -3.13
C LEU A 81 9.89 9.39 -2.83
N GLY A 82 10.65 9.04 -3.86
CA GLY A 82 12.07 8.66 -3.75
C GLY A 82 12.34 7.21 -3.35
N HIS A 83 11.31 6.41 -3.04
CA HIS A 83 11.45 5.00 -2.68
C HIS A 83 10.66 4.11 -3.65
N GLY A 84 11.38 3.45 -4.56
CA GLY A 84 10.78 2.47 -5.47
C GLY A 84 9.74 3.07 -6.43
N ASP A 85 9.91 4.33 -6.82
CA ASP A 85 8.89 5.12 -7.50
C ASP A 85 9.27 5.64 -8.89
N PHE A 86 10.46 5.27 -9.37
CA PHE A 86 10.96 5.64 -10.69
C PHE A 86 10.25 4.87 -11.80
N ASN A 87 9.60 5.59 -12.72
CA ASN A 87 9.02 4.96 -13.91
C ASN A 87 10.07 4.85 -15.02
N SER A 88 10.29 3.63 -15.51
CA SER A 88 11.10 3.32 -16.70
C SER A 88 10.25 2.86 -17.88
N TRP A 89 8.93 3.11 -17.85
CA TRP A 89 8.03 2.77 -18.94
C TRP A 89 7.98 3.88 -19.97
N ASN A 90 8.12 3.55 -21.26
CA ASN A 90 8.35 4.51 -22.35
C ASN A 90 7.52 5.81 -22.34
N LYS A 91 6.24 5.80 -21.92
CA LYS A 91 5.42 7.04 -21.90
C LYS A 91 5.55 7.86 -20.62
N MET A 92 6.21 7.34 -19.60
CA MET A 92 6.36 7.94 -18.27
C MET A 92 7.82 7.89 -17.79
N ASP A 93 8.77 7.66 -18.70
CA ASP A 93 10.18 7.50 -18.35
C ASP A 93 10.73 8.73 -17.63
N GLY A 94 11.46 8.50 -16.54
CA GLY A 94 12.01 9.55 -15.69
C GLY A 94 11.01 10.22 -14.74
N ILE A 95 9.71 9.90 -14.81
CA ILE A 95 8.71 10.47 -13.91
C ILE A 95 8.69 9.69 -12.59
N LEU A 96 8.75 10.42 -11.48
CA LEU A 96 8.56 9.85 -10.14
C LEU A 96 7.06 9.74 -9.83
N ALA A 97 6.59 8.51 -9.60
CA ALA A 97 5.20 8.25 -9.23
C ALA A 97 4.93 8.42 -7.73
N GLY A 98 5.98 8.50 -6.90
CA GLY A 98 5.84 8.50 -5.45
C GLY A 98 5.15 9.75 -4.94
N ASP A 99 4.52 9.63 -3.77
CA ASP A 99 3.77 10.72 -3.16
C ASP A 99 4.57 11.45 -2.07
N VAL A 100 4.71 12.77 -2.23
CA VAL A 100 5.49 13.62 -1.30
C VAL A 100 4.80 13.74 0.05
N GLU A 101 3.47 13.78 0.08
CA GLU A 101 2.70 13.87 1.33
C GLU A 101 2.78 12.56 2.13
N LEU A 102 2.83 11.43 1.41
CA LEU A 102 3.09 10.12 1.99
C LEU A 102 4.50 10.02 2.55
N LEU A 103 5.53 10.49 1.82
CA LEU A 103 6.90 10.53 2.33
C LEU A 103 6.98 11.34 3.63
N ASN A 104 6.48 12.58 3.63
CA ASN A 104 6.45 13.44 4.81
C ASN A 104 5.71 12.77 5.98
N THR A 105 4.59 12.11 5.70
CA THR A 105 3.83 11.36 6.71
C THR A 105 4.64 10.23 7.33
N VAL A 106 5.34 9.46 6.51
CA VAL A 106 6.14 8.31 6.94
C VAL A 106 7.35 8.78 7.73
N GLU A 107 8.08 9.78 7.26
CA GLU A 107 9.34 10.19 7.88
C GLU A 107 9.16 11.07 9.13
N GLN A 108 8.12 11.91 9.17
CA GLN A 108 7.99 12.93 10.21
C GLN A 108 6.99 12.56 11.31
N ARG A 109 6.06 11.64 11.05
CA ARG A 109 4.93 11.40 11.96
C ARG A 109 4.69 9.94 12.30
N VAL A 110 4.58 9.07 11.29
CA VAL A 110 4.19 7.67 11.51
C VAL A 110 5.42 6.83 11.87
N VAL A 111 6.52 7.01 11.15
CA VAL A 111 7.82 6.35 11.33
C VAL A 111 7.68 4.83 11.54
N PRO A 112 7.03 4.12 10.60
CA PRO A 112 6.88 2.67 10.69
C PRO A 112 8.23 1.99 10.51
N LYS A 113 8.40 0.78 11.05
CA LYS A 113 9.60 -0.03 10.77
C LYS A 113 9.62 -0.47 9.32
N TYR A 114 8.44 -0.80 8.78
CA TYR A 114 8.27 -1.22 7.39
C TYR A 114 7.16 -0.44 6.71
N HIS A 115 7.44 0.03 5.49
CA HIS A 115 6.44 0.56 4.59
C HIS A 115 6.42 -0.28 3.32
N VAL A 116 5.37 -1.07 3.15
CA VAL A 116 5.17 -1.99 2.02
C VAL A 116 4.20 -1.38 1.03
N PHE A 117 4.57 -1.40 -0.24
CA PHE A 117 3.78 -0.85 -1.34
C PHE A 117 4.04 -1.58 -2.66
N GLY A 118 3.42 -1.10 -3.74
CA GLY A 118 3.64 -1.62 -5.10
C GLY A 118 3.51 -0.50 -6.13
N HIS A 119 2.57 -0.66 -7.07
CA HIS A 119 2.20 0.31 -8.10
C HIS A 119 3.25 0.52 -9.22
N VAL A 120 4.52 0.71 -8.89
CA VAL A 120 5.60 0.91 -9.86
C VAL A 120 6.35 -0.41 -10.07
N HIS A 121 5.89 -1.17 -11.06
CA HIS A 121 6.27 -2.57 -11.27
C HIS A 121 7.76 -2.77 -11.51
N GLN A 122 8.43 -1.81 -12.14
CA GLN A 122 9.85 -1.91 -12.54
C GLN A 122 10.81 -1.74 -11.37
N MET A 123 10.32 -1.20 -10.26
CA MET A 123 11.12 -0.86 -9.09
C MET A 123 10.88 -1.83 -7.94
N HIS A 124 10.51 -3.08 -8.25
CA HIS A 124 10.49 -4.16 -7.27
C HIS A 124 11.81 -4.22 -6.50
N GLY A 125 11.74 -4.25 -5.17
CA GLY A 125 12.93 -4.26 -4.32
C GLY A 125 12.75 -3.47 -3.04
N CYS A 126 13.87 -3.21 -2.36
CA CYS A 126 13.90 -2.57 -1.05
C CYS A 126 14.85 -1.37 -1.02
N THR A 127 14.50 -0.35 -0.25
CA THR A 127 15.38 0.76 0.13
C THR A 127 15.19 1.09 1.61
N THR A 128 16.04 1.94 2.18
CA THR A 128 15.93 2.36 3.59
C THR A 128 16.43 3.78 3.76
N ASN A 129 15.81 4.52 4.69
CA ASN A 129 16.34 5.79 5.20
C ASN A 129 17.08 5.63 6.54
N GLY A 130 17.41 4.38 6.91
CA GLY A 130 18.03 4.02 8.19
C GLY A 130 17.05 3.78 9.33
N THR A 131 15.79 4.24 9.20
CA THR A 131 14.74 4.05 10.21
C THR A 131 13.60 3.17 9.69
N THR A 132 13.08 3.51 8.52
CA THR A 132 12.02 2.75 7.83
C THR A 132 12.63 1.97 6.68
N THR A 133 12.30 0.68 6.59
CA THR A 133 12.54 -0.13 5.39
C THR A 133 11.35 0.01 4.44
N PHE A 134 11.62 0.47 3.23
CA PHE A 134 10.63 0.66 2.17
C PHE A 134 10.69 -0.51 1.20
N ILE A 135 9.57 -1.19 0.99
CA ILE A 135 9.48 -2.43 0.21
C ILE A 135 8.48 -2.23 -0.91
N ASN A 136 8.98 -2.17 -2.15
CA ASN A 136 8.15 -2.30 -3.34
C ASN A 136 7.98 -3.80 -3.64
N ALA A 137 6.83 -4.35 -3.26
CA ALA A 137 6.46 -5.74 -3.42
C ALA A 137 5.66 -6.02 -4.71
N ALA A 138 5.88 -5.24 -5.78
CA ALA A 138 5.24 -5.50 -7.06
C ALA A 138 5.72 -6.83 -7.67
N LEU A 139 4.81 -7.78 -7.85
CA LEU A 139 5.14 -9.12 -8.38
C LEU A 139 5.10 -9.20 -9.90
N CYS A 140 4.31 -8.32 -10.53
CA CYS A 140 4.08 -8.36 -11.97
C CYS A 140 4.87 -7.29 -12.70
N ASP A 141 5.18 -7.52 -13.97
CA ASP A 141 5.61 -6.46 -14.88
C ASP A 141 4.40 -5.66 -15.44
N HIS A 142 4.63 -4.69 -16.33
CA HIS A 142 3.54 -3.92 -16.95
C HIS A 142 2.62 -4.73 -17.86
N LYS A 143 3.05 -5.90 -18.31
CA LYS A 143 2.22 -6.83 -19.08
C LYS A 143 1.42 -7.75 -18.16
N LEU A 144 1.45 -7.51 -16.85
CA LEU A 144 0.79 -8.30 -15.81
C LEU A 144 1.27 -9.75 -15.77
N ARG A 145 2.50 -10.00 -16.20
CA ARG A 145 3.15 -11.31 -16.07
C ARG A 145 3.85 -11.38 -14.72
N ASN A 146 3.77 -12.53 -14.05
CA ASN A 146 4.57 -12.79 -12.85
C ASN A 146 6.05 -12.69 -13.23
N ALA A 147 6.71 -11.65 -12.74
CA ALA A 147 8.05 -11.27 -13.15
C ALA A 147 9.05 -11.27 -11.99
N TYR A 148 8.56 -11.16 -10.76
CA TYR A 148 9.37 -11.04 -9.56
C TYR A 148 8.92 -12.03 -8.49
N ASP A 149 9.88 -12.56 -7.75
CA ASP A 149 9.64 -13.42 -6.60
C ASP A 149 9.17 -12.60 -5.38
N PRO A 150 8.40 -13.21 -4.45
CA PRO A 150 8.03 -12.55 -3.21
C PRO A 150 9.24 -12.09 -2.39
N ILE A 151 9.18 -10.88 -1.85
CA ILE A 151 10.16 -10.38 -0.89
C ILE A 151 9.82 -10.93 0.50
N ILE A 152 10.78 -11.65 1.10
CA ILE A 152 10.69 -12.19 2.44
C ILE A 152 11.49 -11.29 3.38
N PHE A 153 10.90 -10.91 4.51
CA PHE A 153 11.58 -10.14 5.56
C PHE A 153 11.13 -10.58 6.94
N ASP A 154 12.03 -10.44 7.91
CA ASP A 154 11.78 -10.78 9.31
C ASP A 154 11.38 -9.55 10.11
N LEU A 155 10.34 -9.69 10.93
CA LEU A 155 9.91 -8.68 11.89
C LEU A 155 9.90 -9.30 13.30
N PRO A 156 10.76 -8.85 14.23
CA PRO A 156 10.74 -9.36 15.59
C PRO A 156 9.43 -9.01 16.29
N LEU A 157 8.87 -9.98 17.00
CA LEU A 157 7.68 -9.76 17.81
C LEU A 157 7.98 -8.79 18.98
N PRO A 158 6.97 -8.04 19.44
CA PRO A 158 7.09 -7.28 20.67
C PRO A 158 7.50 -8.17 21.85
N ARG A 159 8.25 -7.59 22.79
CA ARG A 159 8.72 -8.32 23.98
C ARG A 159 7.54 -8.94 24.73
N GLY A 160 7.62 -10.24 24.99
CA GLY A 160 6.60 -11.00 25.71
C GLY A 160 5.48 -11.58 24.86
N VAL A 161 5.50 -11.39 23.53
CA VAL A 161 4.53 -11.99 22.59
C VAL A 161 5.12 -13.25 21.93
N THR A 162 4.30 -14.28 21.78
CA THR A 162 4.64 -15.55 21.09
C THR A 162 3.58 -15.89 20.03
N LYS A 163 3.92 -16.75 19.07
CA LYS A 163 3.06 -17.12 17.93
C LYS A 163 2.14 -18.29 18.25
#